data_AF-A0A537XPH7-F1
#
_entry.id   AF-A0A537XPH7-F1
#
_cell.length_a   1.000
_cell.length_b   1.000
_cell.length_c   1.000
_cell.angle_alpha   90.00
_cell.angle_beta   90.00
_cell.angle_gamma   90.00
#
_symmetry.space_group_name_H-M   'P 1'
#
loop_
_entity.id
_entity.type
_entity.pdbx_description
1 polymer ?
#
loop_
_entity_poly.entity_id
_entity_poly.type
_entity_poly.pdbx_seq_one_letter_code
_entity_poly.pdbx_strand_id
1 'polypeptide(L)'
;MSEEAGITEVACKSLTVDGVPGLILTTYSFGAHCCTTIYVLSLRSEPKLLLQFLAGHDGGYDIRDLKGTGTLQLILGDDTFSYFGGLSFAGSPSLLPLVACYRNGSFVDCTREFPDVVQESIESYRARLEDTRRRIKSGELEASPWWAAEWDADFWIAGHVLGIYADLAILGQERAGWAVVRSEVRSTRVLKWFECHRPTVQRWAGHREKEILHDSGPSHATILSETPGCEKWALSGIANVPPSRR
;
A
#
# COMPACT_ATOMS: atom_id res chain seq x y z
N MET A 1 -26.39 -11.81 -3.54
CA MET A 1 -26.06 -10.82 -4.57
C MET A 1 -24.83 -11.34 -5.27
N SER A 2 -24.91 -11.61 -6.57
CA SER A 2 -23.73 -11.95 -7.37
C SER A 2 -22.82 -10.73 -7.41
N GLU A 3 -21.60 -10.85 -6.90
CA GLU A 3 -20.57 -9.82 -7.10
C GLU A 3 -20.17 -9.86 -8.57
N GLU A 4 -20.75 -8.98 -9.38
CA GLU A 4 -20.30 -8.77 -10.75
C GLU A 4 -19.01 -7.97 -10.72
N ALA A 5 -17.87 -8.66 -10.77
CA ALA A 5 -16.59 -8.03 -11.09
C ALA A 5 -16.47 -7.86 -12.61
N GLY A 6 -16.20 -6.65 -13.07
CA GLY A 6 -15.93 -6.37 -14.47
C GLY A 6 -14.44 -6.52 -14.78
N ILE A 7 -14.11 -7.10 -15.92
CA ILE A 7 -12.74 -7.04 -16.46
C ILE A 7 -12.52 -5.64 -17.02
N THR A 8 -11.53 -4.93 -16.50
CA THR A 8 -11.20 -3.56 -16.90
C THR A 8 -9.96 -3.49 -17.78
N GLU A 9 -9.08 -4.48 -17.68
CA GLU A 9 -7.85 -4.56 -18.48
C GLU A 9 -7.49 -6.02 -18.78
N VAL A 10 -6.93 -6.23 -19.97
CA VAL A 10 -6.38 -7.53 -20.41
C VAL A 10 -5.06 -7.30 -21.11
N ALA A 11 -4.01 -8.01 -20.69
CA ALA A 11 -2.73 -8.03 -21.37
C ALA A 11 -2.21 -9.46 -21.56
N CYS A 12 -1.52 -9.70 -22.67
CA CYS A 12 -0.84 -10.96 -22.95
C CYS A 12 0.66 -10.70 -23.07
N LYS A 13 1.45 -11.31 -22.18
CA LYS A 13 2.91 -11.16 -22.18
C LYS A 13 3.58 -12.43 -21.67
N SER A 14 4.64 -12.87 -22.34
CA SER A 14 5.50 -13.92 -21.78
C SER A 14 6.29 -13.34 -20.62
N LEU A 15 6.02 -13.80 -19.41
CA LEU A 15 6.65 -13.30 -18.18
C LEU A 15 7.91 -14.11 -17.79
N THR A 16 8.09 -15.26 -18.42
CA THR A 16 9.14 -16.24 -18.15
C THR A 16 9.97 -16.52 -19.39
N VAL A 17 11.22 -16.92 -19.19
CA VAL A 17 12.20 -17.19 -20.27
C VAL A 17 11.76 -18.36 -21.17
N ASP A 18 10.93 -19.26 -20.67
CA ASP A 18 10.37 -20.36 -21.46
C ASP A 18 9.32 -19.90 -22.50
N GLY A 19 9.02 -18.61 -22.54
CA GLY A 19 8.20 -17.99 -23.58
C GLY A 19 6.71 -18.24 -23.44
N VAL A 20 6.24 -18.95 -22.42
CA VAL A 20 4.81 -19.22 -22.24
C VAL A 20 4.05 -17.91 -21.99
N PRO A 21 3.03 -17.59 -22.80
CA PRO A 21 2.23 -16.39 -22.58
C PRO A 21 1.53 -16.44 -21.23
N GLY A 22 1.73 -15.40 -20.44
CA GLY A 22 0.88 -15.06 -19.31
C GLY A 22 -0.27 -14.18 -19.79
N LEU A 23 -1.48 -14.49 -19.34
CA LEU A 23 -2.64 -13.60 -19.39
C LEU A 23 -2.67 -12.81 -18.07
N ILE A 24 -2.63 -11.49 -18.16
CA ILE A 24 -2.83 -10.60 -17.03
C ILE A 24 -4.24 -10.02 -17.15
N LEU A 25 -5.02 -10.15 -16.09
CA LEU A 25 -6.38 -9.62 -16.01
C LEU A 25 -6.46 -8.65 -14.84
N THR A 26 -6.98 -7.45 -15.09
CA THR A 26 -7.40 -6.53 -14.04
C THR A 26 -8.92 -6.58 -13.96
N THR A 27 -9.44 -6.85 -12.76
CA THR A 27 -10.89 -6.82 -12.50
C THR A 27 -11.22 -5.74 -11.49
N TYR A 28 -12.42 -5.19 -11.59
CA TYR A 28 -12.96 -4.21 -10.67
C TYR A 28 -14.34 -4.66 -10.18
N SER A 29 -14.53 -4.70 -8.85
CA SER A 29 -15.79 -5.17 -8.24
C SER A 29 -16.94 -4.15 -8.26
N PHE A 30 -16.71 -2.93 -8.77
CA PHE A 30 -17.66 -1.81 -8.76
C PHE A 30 -18.19 -1.40 -7.38
N GLY A 31 -17.53 -1.81 -6.30
CA GLY A 31 -17.86 -1.36 -4.94
C GLY A 31 -17.51 0.12 -4.70
N ALA A 32 -18.11 0.72 -3.66
CA ALA A 32 -17.88 2.12 -3.26
C ALA A 32 -16.44 2.42 -2.80
N HIS A 33 -15.63 1.38 -2.56
CA HIS A 33 -14.26 1.46 -2.05
C HIS A 33 -13.24 0.72 -2.93
N CYS A 34 -13.47 0.70 -4.25
CA CYS A 34 -12.49 0.36 -5.28
C CYS A 34 -11.66 -0.92 -5.06
N CYS A 35 -12.24 -2.11 -5.32
CA CYS A 35 -11.52 -3.38 -5.20
C CYS A 35 -10.95 -3.81 -6.55
N THR A 36 -9.79 -3.28 -6.92
CA THR A 36 -9.03 -3.78 -8.06
C THR A 36 -8.33 -5.07 -7.69
N THR A 37 -8.51 -6.12 -8.50
CA THR A 37 -7.79 -7.38 -8.35
C THR A 37 -7.03 -7.68 -9.63
N ILE A 38 -5.75 -8.01 -9.50
CA ILE A 38 -4.88 -8.39 -10.61
C ILE A 38 -4.69 -9.90 -10.56
N TYR A 39 -4.91 -10.55 -11.70
CA TYR A 39 -4.68 -11.98 -11.88
C TYR A 39 -3.62 -12.19 -12.95
N VAL A 40 -2.78 -13.20 -12.75
CA VAL A 40 -1.86 -13.69 -13.79
C VAL A 40 -2.14 -15.16 -13.99
N LEU A 41 -2.45 -15.55 -15.22
CA LEU A 41 -2.69 -16.93 -15.60
C LEU A 41 -1.66 -17.38 -16.63
N SER A 42 -1.11 -18.58 -16.45
CA SER A 42 -0.32 -19.26 -17.47
C SER A 42 -1.25 -19.82 -18.55
N LEU A 43 -1.05 -19.49 -19.83
CA LEU A 43 -1.83 -20.03 -20.95
C LEU A 43 -1.19 -21.28 -21.58
N ARG A 44 -0.85 -22.29 -20.76
CA ARG A 44 -0.43 -23.60 -21.28
C ARG A 44 -1.66 -24.40 -21.74
N SER A 45 -1.44 -25.64 -22.17
CA SER A 45 -2.52 -26.60 -22.46
C SER A 45 -3.54 -26.70 -21.32
N GLU A 46 -3.09 -26.53 -20.08
CA GLU A 46 -3.94 -26.34 -18.91
C GLU A 46 -3.68 -24.96 -18.29
N PRO A 47 -4.66 -24.04 -18.34
CA PRO A 47 -4.53 -22.74 -17.70
C PRO A 47 -4.33 -22.86 -16.19
N LYS A 48 -3.37 -22.12 -15.64
CA LYS A 48 -3.08 -22.11 -14.20
C LYS A 48 -2.98 -20.70 -13.67
N LEU A 49 -3.66 -20.42 -12.56
CA LEU A 49 -3.48 -19.18 -11.80
C LEU A 49 -2.08 -19.14 -11.18
N LEU A 50 -1.30 -18.13 -11.53
CA LEU A 50 0.07 -17.90 -11.06
C LEU A 50 0.15 -16.79 -10.00
N LEU A 51 -0.75 -15.82 -10.07
CA LEU A 51 -0.87 -14.69 -9.15
C LEU A 51 -2.34 -14.27 -9.03
N GLN A 52 -2.77 -13.97 -7.82
CA GLN A 52 -3.95 -13.17 -7.52
C GLN A 52 -3.53 -12.16 -6.47
N PHE A 53 -3.76 -10.87 -6.73
CA PHE A 53 -3.37 -9.79 -5.84
C PHE A 53 -4.49 -8.77 -5.76
N LEU A 54 -4.94 -8.48 -4.53
CA LEU A 54 -5.91 -7.42 -4.27
C LEU A 54 -5.13 -6.10 -4.21
N ALA A 55 -5.05 -5.42 -5.35
CA ALA A 55 -4.36 -4.13 -5.48
C ALA A 55 -5.16 -2.95 -4.93
N GLY A 56 -6.43 -3.18 -4.59
CA GLY A 56 -7.33 -2.19 -4.01
C GLY A 56 -7.38 -0.91 -4.85
N HIS A 57 -7.04 0.23 -4.25
CA HIS A 57 -7.08 1.53 -4.91
C HIS A 57 -5.88 1.84 -5.79
N ASP A 58 -4.68 1.46 -5.37
CA ASP A 58 -3.46 1.90 -6.05
C ASP A 58 -3.41 1.35 -7.47
N GLY A 59 -4.00 0.15 -7.66
CA GLY A 59 -4.31 -0.43 -8.96
C GLY A 59 -3.10 -0.55 -9.89
N GLY A 60 -3.33 -1.07 -11.08
CA GLY A 60 -2.31 -1.14 -12.13
C GLY A 60 -1.09 -2.01 -11.79
N TYR A 61 -0.22 -2.13 -12.79
CA TYR A 61 1.02 -2.88 -12.68
C TYR A 61 2.00 -2.36 -13.72
N ASP A 62 3.29 -2.56 -13.46
CA ASP A 62 4.35 -2.42 -14.46
C ASP A 62 5.09 -3.76 -14.63
N ILE A 63 5.65 -3.98 -15.81
CA ILE A 63 6.37 -5.20 -16.18
C ILE A 63 7.78 -4.84 -16.60
N ARG A 64 8.77 -5.19 -15.78
CA ARG A 64 10.19 -4.85 -16.04
C ARG A 64 11.08 -6.09 -15.89
N ASP A 65 12.15 -6.17 -16.68
CA ASP A 65 13.25 -7.09 -16.42
C ASP A 65 14.25 -6.40 -15.49
N LEU A 66 14.02 -6.49 -14.18
CA LEU A 66 14.83 -5.79 -13.20
C LEU A 66 16.20 -6.46 -13.00
N LYS A 67 16.37 -7.72 -13.43
CA LYS A 67 17.63 -8.48 -13.30
C LYS A 67 18.41 -8.61 -14.61
N GLY A 68 17.86 -8.19 -15.75
CA GLY A 68 18.45 -8.38 -17.07
C GLY A 68 18.55 -9.85 -17.49
N THR A 69 17.64 -10.69 -16.98
CA THR A 69 17.70 -12.16 -17.16
C THR A 69 16.69 -12.68 -18.20
N GLY A 70 15.85 -11.81 -18.75
CA GLY A 70 14.70 -12.16 -19.58
C GLY A 70 13.49 -12.66 -18.79
N THR A 71 13.59 -12.88 -17.48
CA THR A 71 12.43 -13.15 -16.61
C THR A 71 11.89 -11.82 -16.10
N LEU A 72 10.62 -11.53 -16.41
CA LEU A 72 9.99 -10.27 -16.05
C LEU A 72 9.47 -10.31 -14.60
N GLN A 73 9.61 -9.21 -13.89
CA GLN A 73 8.98 -8.97 -12.61
C GLN A 73 7.74 -8.10 -12.82
N LEU A 74 6.71 -8.35 -12.02
CA LEU A 74 5.55 -7.48 -11.94
C LEU A 74 5.74 -6.54 -10.76
N ILE A 75 5.62 -5.24 -11.00
CA ILE A 75 5.65 -4.21 -9.95
C ILE A 75 4.19 -3.79 -9.77
N LEU A 76 3.64 -4.05 -8.59
CA LEU A 76 2.25 -3.81 -8.22
C LEU A 76 2.21 -2.66 -7.20
N GLY A 77 1.16 -1.84 -7.26
CA GLY A 77 0.86 -0.87 -6.19
C GLY A 77 0.23 -1.59 -5.00
N ASP A 78 0.80 -1.39 -3.81
CA ASP A 78 0.31 -1.96 -2.56
C ASP A 78 -0.37 -0.89 -1.71
N ASP A 79 -1.69 -0.99 -1.61
CA ASP A 79 -2.52 -0.06 -0.86
C ASP A 79 -2.82 -0.52 0.57
N THR A 80 -2.02 -1.45 1.12
CA THR A 80 -2.24 -2.05 2.45
C THR A 80 -2.53 -1.01 3.54
N PHE A 81 -1.85 0.15 3.51
CA PHE A 81 -2.03 1.19 4.51
C PHE A 81 -3.18 2.17 4.22
N SER A 82 -4.06 1.86 3.27
CA SER A 82 -5.30 2.59 3.05
C SER A 82 -6.14 2.64 4.32
N TYR A 83 -6.53 3.85 4.73
CA TYR A 83 -7.29 4.13 5.95
C TYR A 83 -6.61 3.74 7.27
N PHE A 84 -5.32 3.39 7.22
CA PHE A 84 -4.61 2.88 8.38
C PHE A 84 -4.55 3.92 9.51
N GLY A 85 -4.85 3.48 10.73
CA GLY A 85 -4.80 4.34 11.92
C GLY A 85 -5.72 5.57 11.86
N GLY A 86 -6.78 5.51 11.04
CA GLY A 86 -7.73 6.60 10.86
C GLY A 86 -7.29 7.65 9.85
N LEU A 87 -6.29 7.38 8.99
CA LEU A 87 -5.99 8.23 7.84
C LEU A 87 -7.21 8.29 6.90
N SER A 88 -7.40 9.43 6.23
CA SER A 88 -8.28 9.45 5.06
C SER A 88 -7.61 8.67 3.93
N PHE A 89 -8.42 8.19 3.00
CA PHE A 89 -7.91 7.53 1.81
C PHE A 89 -6.91 8.38 1.04
N ALA A 90 -7.27 9.63 0.77
CA ALA A 90 -6.45 10.57 0.02
C ALA A 90 -5.11 10.83 0.73
N GLY A 91 -5.11 10.85 2.07
CA GLY A 91 -3.92 10.99 2.89
C GLY A 91 -3.21 9.66 3.22
N SER A 92 -3.63 8.52 2.67
CA SER A 92 -2.97 7.23 2.91
C SER A 92 -1.75 7.05 1.99
N PRO A 93 -0.77 6.21 2.37
CA PRO A 93 0.30 5.82 1.47
C PRO A 93 -0.26 5.12 0.22
N SER A 94 0.15 5.57 -0.98
CA SER A 94 -0.36 5.07 -2.28
C SER A 94 0.77 4.87 -3.32
N LEU A 95 1.95 4.44 -2.88
CA LEU A 95 3.11 4.25 -3.75
C LEU A 95 3.97 3.06 -3.27
N LEU A 96 3.47 2.26 -2.31
CA LEU A 96 4.27 1.17 -1.77
C LEU A 96 4.43 0.11 -2.86
N PRO A 97 5.67 -0.26 -3.24
CA PRO A 97 5.87 -1.19 -4.33
C PRO A 97 5.80 -2.63 -3.82
N LEU A 98 5.07 -3.51 -4.52
CA LEU A 98 5.22 -4.96 -4.41
C LEU A 98 5.87 -5.49 -5.69
N VAL A 99 7.06 -6.06 -5.57
CA VAL A 99 7.72 -6.73 -6.70
C VAL A 99 7.43 -8.22 -6.61
N ALA A 100 6.70 -8.74 -7.59
CA ALA A 100 6.38 -10.15 -7.71
C ALA A 100 7.40 -10.85 -8.63
N CYS A 101 8.03 -11.90 -8.10
CA CYS A 101 8.95 -12.76 -8.84
C CYS A 101 8.32 -14.12 -9.13
N TYR A 102 8.48 -14.61 -10.35
CA TYR A 102 8.13 -15.98 -10.67
C TYR A 102 9.14 -16.98 -10.07
N ARG A 103 8.66 -17.91 -9.24
CA ARG A 103 9.45 -19.00 -8.62
C ARG A 103 8.60 -20.26 -8.54
N ASN A 104 9.19 -21.40 -8.90
CA ASN A 104 8.57 -22.72 -8.68
C ASN A 104 7.10 -22.85 -9.14
N GLY A 105 6.72 -22.16 -10.22
CA GLY A 105 5.37 -22.28 -10.77
C GLY A 105 4.32 -21.31 -10.25
N SER A 106 4.70 -20.27 -9.49
CA SER A 106 3.84 -19.17 -9.04
C SER A 106 4.64 -17.87 -8.87
N PHE A 107 3.95 -16.74 -8.69
CA PHE A 107 4.60 -15.51 -8.24
C PHE A 107 4.70 -15.46 -6.72
N VAL A 108 5.76 -14.83 -6.20
CA VAL A 108 5.96 -14.55 -4.76
C VAL A 108 6.50 -13.12 -4.58
N ASP A 109 6.22 -12.49 -3.44
CA ASP A 109 6.80 -11.18 -3.11
C ASP A 109 8.33 -11.35 -2.96
N CYS A 110 9.06 -10.58 -3.75
CA CYS A 110 10.51 -10.52 -3.73
C CYS A 110 11.01 -9.06 -3.67
N THR A 111 10.18 -8.14 -3.20
CA THR A 111 10.46 -6.68 -3.13
C THR A 111 11.83 -6.38 -2.51
N ARG A 112 12.22 -7.13 -1.47
CA ARG A 112 13.51 -6.97 -0.79
C ARG A 112 14.74 -7.22 -1.66
N GLU A 113 14.59 -7.97 -2.75
CA GLU A 113 15.67 -8.21 -3.70
C GLU A 113 15.89 -7.04 -4.66
N PHE A 114 15.00 -6.06 -4.65
CA PHE A 114 15.03 -4.89 -5.54
C PHE A 114 14.99 -3.60 -4.72
N PRO A 115 16.06 -3.30 -3.96
CA PRO A 115 16.10 -2.11 -3.12
C PRO A 115 15.92 -0.83 -3.92
N ASP A 116 16.36 -0.78 -5.18
CA ASP A 116 16.23 0.41 -6.03
C ASP A 116 14.76 0.78 -6.30
N VAL A 117 13.88 -0.22 -6.49
CA VAL A 117 12.43 0.01 -6.65
C VAL A 117 11.83 0.61 -5.36
N VAL A 118 12.29 0.15 -4.20
CA VAL A 118 11.86 0.69 -2.90
C VAL A 118 12.42 2.10 -2.69
N GLN A 119 13.65 2.39 -3.12
CA GLN A 119 14.22 3.73 -3.06
C GLN A 119 13.48 4.72 -3.96
N GLU A 120 13.09 4.33 -5.17
CA GLU A 120 12.25 5.15 -6.06
C GLU A 120 10.93 5.56 -5.37
N SER A 121 10.32 4.65 -4.60
CA SER A 121 9.12 4.96 -3.81
C SER A 121 9.42 5.93 -2.67
N ILE A 122 10.49 5.71 -1.91
CA ILE A 122 10.94 6.62 -0.84
C ILE A 122 11.16 8.03 -1.39
N GLU A 123 11.83 8.18 -2.53
CA GLU A 123 12.06 9.46 -3.20
C GLU A 123 10.75 10.12 -3.63
N SER A 124 9.82 9.33 -4.17
CA SER A 124 8.49 9.82 -4.54
C SER A 124 7.69 10.32 -3.34
N TYR A 125 7.75 9.63 -2.21
CA TYR A 125 7.13 10.11 -0.96
C TYR A 125 7.81 11.36 -0.42
N ARG A 126 9.14 11.49 -0.52
CA ARG A 126 9.85 12.72 -0.13
C ARG A 126 9.41 13.90 -0.97
N ALA A 127 9.32 13.72 -2.29
CA ALA A 127 8.83 14.76 -3.19
C ALA A 127 7.39 15.18 -2.85
N ARG A 128 6.49 14.21 -2.57
CA ARG A 128 5.10 14.50 -2.14
C ARG A 128 5.05 15.22 -0.79
N LEU A 129 5.93 14.86 0.14
CA LEU A 129 6.04 15.54 1.44
C LEU A 129 6.50 17.00 1.29
N GLU A 130 7.49 17.24 0.44
CA GLU A 130 7.97 18.59 0.13
C GLU A 130 6.90 19.44 -0.57
N ASP A 131 6.17 18.87 -1.53
CA ASP A 131 5.06 19.56 -2.20
C ASP A 131 3.93 19.90 -1.23
N THR A 132 3.53 18.95 -0.38
CA THR A 132 2.54 19.17 0.68
C THR A 132 2.96 20.32 1.59
N ARG A 133 4.23 20.37 2.01
CA ARG A 133 4.77 21.48 2.82
C ARG A 133 4.74 22.82 2.09
N ARG A 134 5.09 22.83 0.80
CA ARG A 134 5.03 24.02 -0.05
C ARG A 134 3.61 24.57 -0.10
N ARG A 135 2.62 23.69 -0.33
CA ARG A 135 1.19 24.03 -0.42
C ARG A 135 0.60 24.51 0.91
N ILE A 136 1.05 23.95 2.04
CA ILE A 136 0.70 24.46 3.38
C ILE A 136 1.27 25.88 3.55
N LYS A 137 2.53 26.10 3.19
CA LYS A 137 3.19 27.41 3.34
C LYS A 137 2.57 28.48 2.43
N SER A 138 2.11 28.11 1.23
CA SER A 138 1.42 29.02 0.32
C SER A 138 -0.06 29.26 0.67
N GLY A 139 -0.62 28.49 1.61
CA GLY A 139 -2.05 28.54 1.95
C GLY A 139 -2.96 27.85 0.92
N GLU A 140 -2.40 27.17 -0.09
CA GLU A 140 -3.15 26.35 -1.07
C GLU A 140 -3.79 25.13 -0.42
N LEU A 141 -3.14 24.60 0.63
CA LEU A 141 -3.76 23.70 1.60
C LEU A 141 -4.02 24.54 2.85
N GLU A 142 -5.24 25.05 3.01
CA GLU A 142 -5.61 25.70 4.26
C GLU A 142 -5.44 24.70 5.41
N ALA A 143 -4.74 25.11 6.46
CA ALA A 143 -4.87 24.45 7.76
C ALA A 143 -6.34 24.59 8.17
N SER A 144 -7.08 23.51 7.96
CA SER A 144 -8.53 23.47 7.98
C SER A 144 -9.11 24.13 9.25
N PRO A 145 -10.26 24.82 9.18
CA PRO A 145 -10.97 25.30 10.37
C PRO A 145 -11.15 24.17 11.39
N TRP A 146 -11.18 24.51 12.68
CA TRP A 146 -11.23 23.55 13.80
C TRP A 146 -12.41 22.54 13.75
N TRP A 147 -13.46 22.77 12.96
CA TRP A 147 -14.55 21.82 12.72
C TRP A 147 -14.28 20.84 11.57
N ALA A 148 -13.32 21.14 10.70
CA ALA A 148 -12.82 20.28 9.64
C ALA A 148 -11.40 19.77 9.97
N ALA A 149 -11.12 19.58 11.26
CA ALA A 149 -9.93 18.94 11.84
C ALA A 149 -9.66 17.51 11.31
N GLU A 150 -10.57 16.98 10.50
CA GLU A 150 -10.46 15.70 9.78
C GLU A 150 -9.63 15.81 8.48
N TRP A 151 -9.35 17.02 8.01
CA TRP A 151 -8.55 17.32 6.80
C TRP A 151 -7.28 18.12 7.15
N ASP A 152 -6.71 17.86 8.33
CA ASP A 152 -5.49 18.52 8.79
C ASP A 152 -4.32 18.22 7.83
N ALA A 153 -3.48 19.23 7.57
CA ALA A 153 -2.20 19.08 6.88
C ALA A 153 -1.33 17.96 7.49
N ASP A 154 -1.50 17.73 8.79
CA ASP A 154 -0.92 16.64 9.54
C ASP A 154 -1.26 15.24 8.97
N PHE A 155 -2.43 15.03 8.35
CA PHE A 155 -2.78 13.75 7.73
C PHE A 155 -1.94 13.44 6.49
N TRP A 156 -1.78 14.43 5.61
CA TRP A 156 -0.96 14.29 4.41
C TRP A 156 0.49 14.04 4.76
N ILE A 157 1.00 14.79 5.75
CA ILE A 157 2.36 14.57 6.28
C ILE A 157 2.47 13.16 6.88
N ALA A 158 1.51 12.74 7.70
CA ALA A 158 1.51 11.41 8.31
C ALA A 158 1.50 10.30 7.25
N GLY A 159 0.68 10.42 6.21
CA GLY A 159 0.64 9.48 5.09
C GLY A 159 1.96 9.34 4.35
N HIS A 160 2.55 10.47 3.94
CA HIS A 160 3.83 10.44 3.22
C HIS A 160 4.96 9.90 4.10
N VAL A 161 5.02 10.30 5.38
CA VAL A 161 6.02 9.81 6.32
C VAL A 161 5.80 8.33 6.65
N LEU A 162 4.55 7.85 6.71
CA LEU A 162 4.24 6.44 6.87
C LEU A 162 4.73 5.63 5.67
N GLY A 163 4.53 6.11 4.45
CA GLY A 163 5.08 5.49 3.24
C GLY A 163 6.59 5.31 3.33
N ILE A 164 7.33 6.39 3.63
CA ILE A 164 8.80 6.33 3.82
C ILE A 164 9.18 5.36 4.94
N TYR A 165 8.45 5.37 6.06
CA TYR A 165 8.75 4.47 7.18
C TYR A 165 8.51 3.01 6.82
N ALA A 166 7.42 2.71 6.10
CA ALA A 166 7.06 1.38 5.64
C ALA A 166 8.09 0.83 4.63
N ASP A 167 8.52 1.63 3.65
CA ASP A 167 9.56 1.26 2.69
C ASP A 167 10.90 0.99 3.38
N LEU A 168 11.30 1.86 4.32
CA LEU A 168 12.51 1.63 5.10
C LEU A 168 12.38 0.38 5.99
N ALA A 169 11.18 0.03 6.45
CA ALA A 169 10.96 -1.24 7.16
C ALA A 169 11.05 -2.45 6.23
N ILE A 170 10.58 -2.36 4.97
CA ILE A 170 10.79 -3.41 3.96
C ILE A 170 12.29 -3.70 3.80
N LEU A 171 13.11 -2.65 3.75
CA LEU A 171 14.57 -2.72 3.61
C LEU A 171 15.32 -3.13 4.90
N GLY A 172 14.62 -3.39 6.02
CA GLY A 172 15.27 -3.68 7.31
C GLY A 172 16.01 -2.49 7.90
N GLN A 173 15.59 -1.26 7.57
CA GLN A 173 16.18 0.01 7.99
C GLN A 173 15.25 0.76 8.97
N GLU A 174 14.60 0.05 9.89
CA GLU A 174 13.56 0.60 10.78
C GLU A 174 14.10 1.72 11.67
N ARG A 175 15.38 1.67 12.05
CA ARG A 175 16.02 2.74 12.82
C ARG A 175 16.12 4.03 12.00
N ALA A 176 16.46 3.93 10.71
CA ALA A 176 16.51 5.08 9.82
C ALA A 176 15.11 5.62 9.55
N GLY A 177 14.13 4.73 9.31
CA GLY A 177 12.74 5.13 9.14
C GLY A 177 12.17 5.83 10.38
N TRP A 178 12.48 5.36 11.59
CA TRP A 178 12.10 6.06 12.81
C TRP A 178 12.80 7.42 13.00
N ALA A 179 14.02 7.57 12.49
CA ALA A 179 14.70 8.86 12.46
C ALA A 179 13.97 9.86 11.56
N VAL A 180 13.48 9.41 10.39
CA VAL A 180 12.63 10.22 9.49
C VAL A 180 11.34 10.64 10.20
N VAL A 181 10.64 9.72 10.86
CA VAL A 181 9.41 10.06 11.61
C VAL A 181 9.68 11.21 12.59
N ARG A 182 10.77 11.14 13.37
CA ARG A 182 11.12 12.17 14.36
C ARG A 182 11.60 13.49 13.74
N SER A 183 12.20 13.47 12.55
CA SER A 183 12.65 14.68 11.88
C SER A 183 11.51 15.41 11.16
N GLU A 184 10.61 14.65 10.55
CA GLU A 184 9.59 15.18 9.66
C GLU A 184 8.28 15.55 10.35
N VAL A 185 7.91 14.83 11.42
CA VAL A 185 6.66 15.05 12.15
C VAL A 185 6.87 16.02 13.31
N ARG A 186 6.15 17.14 13.29
CA ARG A 186 6.20 18.18 14.35
C ARG A 186 5.07 18.06 15.36
N SER A 187 3.92 17.55 14.94
CA SER A 187 2.74 17.40 15.77
C SER A 187 2.95 16.31 16.82
N THR A 188 2.77 16.67 18.10
CA THR A 188 2.87 15.71 19.21
C THR A 188 1.81 14.61 19.10
N ARG A 189 0.62 14.94 18.57
CA ARG A 189 -0.44 13.96 18.33
C ARG A 189 -0.02 12.93 17.28
N VAL A 190 0.49 13.39 16.14
CA VAL A 190 0.93 12.51 15.05
C VAL A 190 2.15 11.68 15.46
N LEU A 191 3.09 12.24 16.22
CA LEU A 191 4.22 11.47 16.77
C LEU A 191 3.73 10.32 17.67
N LYS A 192 2.79 10.58 18.57
CA LYS A 192 2.19 9.53 19.43
C LYS A 192 1.42 8.49 18.61
N TRP A 193 0.76 8.91 17.54
CA TRP A 193 0.12 7.98 16.61
C TRP A 193 1.15 7.04 15.96
N PHE A 194 2.29 7.57 15.50
CA PHE A 194 3.38 6.76 14.95
C PHE A 194 3.99 5.82 16.00
N GLU A 195 4.25 6.30 17.22
CA GLU A 195 4.75 5.48 18.32
C GLU A 195 3.84 4.28 18.58
N CYS A 196 2.54 4.52 18.56
CA CYS A 196 1.53 3.50 18.82
C CYS A 196 1.49 2.46 17.69
N HIS A 197 1.48 2.89 16.43
CA HIS A 197 1.35 2.00 15.26
C HIS A 197 2.69 1.39 14.79
N ARG A 198 3.81 1.82 15.37
CA ARG A 198 5.16 1.34 15.01
C ARG A 198 5.27 -0.19 14.96
N PRO A 199 4.79 -0.97 15.97
CA PRO A 199 4.91 -2.42 15.94
C PRO A 199 4.11 -3.05 14.81
N THR A 200 3.02 -2.43 14.39
CA THR A 200 2.14 -2.94 13.33
C THR A 200 2.81 -2.80 11.97
N VAL A 201 3.44 -1.65 11.68
CA VAL A 201 4.25 -1.48 10.45
C VAL A 201 5.41 -2.49 10.39
N GLN A 202 6.06 -2.75 11.53
CA GLN A 202 7.16 -3.72 11.62
C GLN A 202 6.69 -5.15 11.35
N ARG A 203 5.55 -5.57 11.94
CA ARG A 203 4.97 -6.88 11.68
C ARG A 203 4.52 -7.02 10.23
N TRP A 204 3.88 -6.00 9.66
CA TRP A 204 3.49 -5.97 8.26
C TRP A 204 4.70 -6.19 7.35
N ALA A 205 5.76 -5.39 7.52
CA ALA A 205 6.97 -5.54 6.71
C ALA A 205 7.54 -6.97 6.83
N GLY A 206 7.61 -7.52 8.05
CA GLY A 206 8.10 -8.88 8.30
C GLY A 206 7.25 -10.01 7.71
N HIS A 207 5.97 -9.79 7.39
CA HIS A 207 5.02 -10.83 6.99
C HIS A 207 4.37 -10.62 5.61
N ARG A 208 4.75 -9.57 4.88
CA ARG A 208 4.19 -9.18 3.58
C ARG A 208 4.25 -10.26 2.48
N GLU A 209 5.10 -11.27 2.62
CA GLU A 209 5.23 -12.35 1.63
C GLU A 209 3.94 -13.16 1.40
N LYS A 210 2.92 -13.01 2.26
CA LYS A 210 1.61 -13.66 2.14
C LYS A 210 0.61 -12.94 1.22
N GLU A 211 1.01 -11.83 0.60
CA GLU A 211 0.12 -11.02 -0.25
C GLU A 211 -0.23 -11.64 -1.60
N ILE A 212 0.63 -12.53 -2.10
CA ILE A 212 0.43 -13.13 -3.42
C ILE A 212 -0.34 -14.46 -3.28
N LEU A 213 -1.43 -14.57 -4.05
CA LEU A 213 -2.37 -15.70 -4.15
C LEU A 213 -3.45 -15.82 -3.05
N HIS A 214 -3.57 -14.84 -2.15
CA HIS A 214 -4.56 -14.82 -1.06
C HIS A 214 -4.78 -16.22 -0.45
N ASP A 215 -3.69 -16.87 -0.06
CA ASP A 215 -3.81 -18.13 0.66
C ASP A 215 -4.50 -17.83 2.00
N SER A 216 -5.33 -18.77 2.43
CA SER A 216 -6.36 -18.76 3.49
C SER A 216 -5.95 -18.31 4.91
N GLY A 217 -4.84 -17.58 5.04
CA GLY A 217 -4.46 -16.82 6.22
C GLY A 217 -5.32 -15.57 6.45
N PRO A 218 -5.21 -14.98 7.65
CA PRO A 218 -5.92 -13.75 7.97
C PRO A 218 -5.55 -12.66 6.95
N SER A 219 -6.56 -12.01 6.36
CA SER A 219 -6.36 -10.93 5.39
C SER A 219 -5.54 -9.79 6.02
N HIS A 220 -4.92 -8.92 5.22
CA HIS A 220 -4.24 -7.73 5.75
C HIS A 220 -5.12 -6.89 6.67
N ALA A 221 -6.44 -6.87 6.43
CA ALA A 221 -7.40 -6.29 7.35
C ALA A 221 -7.21 -6.81 8.78
N THR A 222 -6.89 -8.10 8.97
CA THR A 222 -6.60 -8.70 10.29
C THR A 222 -5.21 -8.36 10.85
N ILE A 223 -4.17 -8.18 10.01
CA ILE A 223 -2.83 -7.75 10.48
C ILE A 223 -2.87 -6.28 10.94
N LEU A 224 -3.71 -5.47 10.30
CA LEU A 224 -3.88 -4.05 10.57
C LEU A 224 -5.01 -3.73 11.55
N SER A 225 -5.99 -4.62 11.75
CA SER A 225 -7.23 -4.31 12.50
C SER A 225 -7.04 -4.10 13.98
N GLU A 226 -5.89 -4.42 14.56
CA GLU A 226 -5.71 -4.30 16.00
C GLU A 226 -4.30 -3.81 16.33
N THR A 227 -4.19 -2.52 16.62
CA THR A 227 -3.19 -2.03 17.58
C THR A 227 -3.94 -1.58 18.83
N PRO A 228 -4.34 -2.51 19.73
CA PRO A 228 -5.20 -2.18 20.86
C PRO A 228 -4.60 -1.04 21.69
N GLY A 229 -5.41 -0.04 22.03
CA GLY A 229 -5.00 1.11 22.84
C GLY A 229 -4.50 2.33 22.05
N CYS A 230 -4.53 2.28 20.71
CA CYS A 230 -4.19 3.39 19.83
C CYS A 230 -5.39 4.26 19.43
N GLU A 231 -6.62 3.90 19.82
CA GLU A 231 -7.87 4.53 19.37
C GLU A 231 -7.93 6.01 19.76
N LYS A 232 -7.41 6.36 20.94
CA LYS A 232 -7.33 7.75 21.41
C LYS A 232 -6.38 8.64 20.59
N TRP A 233 -5.53 8.04 19.78
CA TRP A 233 -4.59 8.74 18.90
C TRP A 233 -4.98 8.67 17.44
N ALA A 234 -6.10 8.01 17.10
CA ALA A 234 -6.61 7.95 15.73
C ALA A 234 -6.64 9.36 15.13
N LEU A 235 -6.19 9.47 13.89
CA LEU A 235 -6.07 10.78 13.24
C LEU A 235 -7.46 11.30 12.87
N SER A 236 -8.36 10.43 12.39
CA SER A 236 -9.78 10.77 12.23
C SER A 236 -10.48 10.97 13.57
N GLY A 237 -11.24 12.05 13.66
CA GLY A 237 -12.07 12.39 14.80
C GLY A 237 -13.40 11.63 14.81
N ILE A 238 -13.40 10.31 14.56
CA ILE A 238 -14.56 9.50 14.93
C ILE A 238 -14.53 9.37 16.47
N ALA A 239 -14.81 10.48 17.15
CA ALA A 239 -15.53 10.42 18.39
C ALA A 239 -16.75 9.54 18.10
N ASN A 240 -16.93 8.51 18.92
CA ASN A 240 -18.17 7.75 19.03
C ASN A 240 -19.36 8.68 18.75
N VAL A 241 -19.93 8.63 17.54
CA VAL A 241 -21.27 9.14 17.32
C VAL A 241 -22.14 8.19 18.14
N PRO A 242 -22.74 8.62 19.27
CA PRO A 242 -23.64 7.74 19.99
C PRO A 242 -24.73 7.35 18.99
N PRO A 243 -25.17 6.07 18.95
CA PRO A 243 -26.25 5.69 18.07
C PRO A 243 -27.41 6.65 18.31
N SER A 244 -27.84 7.34 17.25
CA SER A 244 -28.96 8.27 17.30
C SER A 244 -30.11 7.56 17.98
N ARG A 245 -30.56 8.11 19.11
CA ARG A 245 -31.72 7.57 19.81
C ARG A 245 -32.95 7.80 18.92
N ARG A 246 -33.38 6.69 18.30
CA ARG A 246 -34.70 6.39 17.71
C ARG A 246 -35.23 7.34 16.64
#